data_AF-A0A425VW31-F1
#
_entry.id   AF-A0A425VW31-F1
#
_cell.length_a   1.000
_cell.length_b   1.000
_cell.length_c   1.000
_cell.angle_alpha   90.00
_cell.angle_beta   90.00
_cell.angle_gamma   90.00
#
_symmetry.space_group_name_H-M   'P 1'
#
loop_
_entity.id
_entity.type
_entity.pdbx_description
1 polymer ?
#
loop_
_entity_poly.entity_id
_entity_poly.type
_entity_poly.pdbx_seq_one_letter_code
_entity_poly.pdbx_strand_id
1 'polypeptide(L)'
;MEALVGLAVRVVVAVLVFAIAFEICEQLGTVWRAVACAAGVAVMAWLPLMGMRALFGPEVRLGGPGWATYLVFIVTLAIPLVAFGMQGSMNGGTAAAIVLVPAVAFLASLGRGAGSGR
;
A
#
# COMPACT_ATOMS: atom_id res chain seq x y z
N MET A 1 15.56 18.12 -5.96
CA MET A 1 15.02 18.09 -4.58
C MET A 1 13.51 18.33 -4.59
N GLU A 2 13.01 19.34 -5.28
CA GLU A 2 11.57 19.65 -5.46
C GLU A 2 10.67 18.43 -5.79
N ALA A 3 11.06 17.57 -6.74
CA ALA A 3 10.25 16.41 -7.15
C ALA A 3 10.16 15.32 -6.05
N LEU A 4 11.24 15.10 -5.30
CA LEU A 4 11.26 14.16 -4.17
C LEU A 4 10.42 14.69 -3.00
N VAL A 5 10.49 15.99 -2.73
CA VAL A 5 9.67 16.66 -1.71
C VAL A 5 8.19 16.59 -2.10
N GLY A 6 7.85 16.87 -3.36
CA GLY A 6 6.47 16.76 -3.85
C GLY A 6 5.91 15.34 -3.78
N LEU A 7 6.73 14.32 -4.06
CA LEU A 7 6.33 12.92 -3.89
C LEU A 7 6.15 12.56 -2.42
N ALA A 8 7.09 12.97 -1.56
CA ALA A 8 7.02 12.72 -0.12
C ALA A 8 5.75 13.34 0.49
N VAL A 9 5.42 14.59 0.12
CA VAL A 9 4.19 15.26 0.56
C VAL A 9 2.94 14.50 0.09
N ARG A 10 2.90 14.04 -1.17
CA ARG A 10 1.76 13.25 -1.67
C ARG A 10 1.60 11.93 -0.92
N VAL A 11 2.70 11.25 -0.61
CA VAL A 11 2.67 10.02 0.19
C VAL A 11 2.17 10.34 1.60
N VAL A 12 2.69 11.40 2.25
CA VAL A 12 2.24 11.82 3.59
C VAL A 12 0.75 12.17 3.59
N VAL A 13 0.25 12.88 2.58
CA VAL A 13 -1.18 13.19 2.43
C VAL A 13 -1.99 11.91 2.27
N ALA A 14 -1.53 10.95 1.45
CA ALA A 14 -2.21 9.67 1.29
C ALA A 14 -2.23 8.86 2.61
N VAL A 15 -1.13 8.85 3.38
CA VAL A 15 -1.07 8.26 4.73
C VAL A 15 -2.15 8.89 5.61
N LEU A 16 -2.22 10.22 5.64
CA LEU A 16 -3.12 10.95 6.51
C LEU A 16 -4.59 10.67 6.16
N VAL A 17 -4.92 10.69 4.87
CA VAL A 17 -6.28 10.39 4.39
C VAL A 17 -6.68 8.97 4.75
N PHE A 18 -5.79 7.99 4.57
CA PHE A 18 -6.07 6.61 4.94
C PHE A 18 -6.23 6.43 6.45
N ALA A 19 -5.38 7.10 7.25
CA ALA A 19 -5.45 7.04 8.70
C ALA A 19 -6.78 7.58 9.21
N ILE A 20 -7.18 8.77 8.75
CA ILE A 20 -8.44 9.41 9.14
C ILE A 20 -9.63 8.56 8.68
N ALA A 21 -9.62 8.04 7.45
CA ALA A 21 -10.69 7.19 6.94
C ALA A 21 -10.86 5.91 7.75
N PHE A 22 -9.76 5.25 8.14
CA PHE A 22 -9.81 4.07 8.99
C PHE A 22 -10.36 4.38 10.39
N GLU A 23 -9.94 5.49 10.98
CA GLU A 23 -10.34 5.89 12.31
C GLU A 23 -11.84 6.24 12.38
N ILE A 24 -12.36 6.95 11.36
CA ILE A 24 -13.79 7.22 11.22
C ILE A 24 -14.57 5.89 11.05
N CYS A 25 -14.09 5.00 10.18
CA CYS A 25 -14.72 3.69 9.96
C CYS A 25 -14.69 2.80 11.20
N GLU A 26 -13.66 2.88 12.05
CA GLU A 26 -13.62 2.15 13.31
C GLU A 26 -14.73 2.60 14.28
N GLN A 27 -15.08 3.89 14.29
CA GLN A 27 -16.14 4.44 15.14
C GLN A 27 -17.56 4.15 14.65
N LEU A 28 -17.74 3.97 13.33
CA LEU A 28 -19.05 3.75 12.71
C LEU A 28 -19.56 2.30 12.79
N GLY A 29 -18.70 1.34 13.15
CA GLY A 29 -19.07 -0.06 13.39
C GLY A 29 -18.47 -1.07 12.40
N THR A 30 -18.86 -2.34 12.56
CA THR A 30 -18.22 -3.49 11.88
C THR A 30 -18.30 -3.48 10.36
N VAL A 31 -19.41 -3.01 9.78
CA VAL A 31 -19.57 -2.91 8.32
C VAL A 31 -18.58 -1.90 7.74
N TRP A 32 -18.42 -0.74 8.38
CA TRP A 32 -17.50 0.30 7.93
C TRP A 32 -16.03 -0.10 8.09
N ARG A 33 -15.71 -0.85 9.16
CA ARG A 33 -14.39 -1.49 9.33
C ARG A 33 -14.06 -2.45 8.19
N ALA A 34 -15.02 -3.29 7.79
CA ALA A 34 -14.83 -4.21 6.65
C ALA A 34 -14.59 -3.45 5.34
N VAL A 35 -15.33 -2.36 5.09
CA VAL A 35 -15.14 -1.49 3.92
C VAL A 35 -13.75 -0.85 3.93
N ALA A 36 -13.31 -0.32 5.07
CA ALA A 36 -11.98 0.27 5.21
C ALA A 36 -10.87 -0.75 4.95
N CYS A 37 -11.01 -1.97 5.50
CA CYS A 37 -10.08 -3.06 5.26
C CYS A 37 -10.02 -3.45 3.77
N ALA A 38 -11.18 -3.60 3.11
CA ALA A 38 -11.24 -3.91 1.69
C ALA A 38 -10.60 -2.81 0.83
N ALA A 39 -10.86 -1.54 1.14
CA ALA A 39 -10.24 -0.40 0.46
C ALA A 39 -8.72 -0.38 0.67
N GLY A 40 -8.25 -0.66 1.89
CA GLY A 40 -6.83 -0.77 2.20
C GLY A 40 -6.13 -1.86 1.39
N VAL A 41 -6.72 -3.05 1.31
CA VAL A 41 -6.19 -4.17 0.50
C VAL A 41 -6.19 -3.83 -0.99
N ALA A 42 -7.25 -3.19 -1.49
CA ALA A 42 -7.29 -2.74 -2.87
C ALA A 42 -6.16 -1.74 -3.17
N VAL A 43 -5.88 -0.81 -2.26
CA VAL A 43 -4.80 0.18 -2.43
C VAL A 43 -3.41 -0.46 -2.33
N MET A 44 -3.21 -1.42 -1.42
CA MET A 44 -1.99 -2.23 -1.38
C MET A 44 -1.72 -2.92 -2.73
N ALA A 45 -2.77 -3.42 -3.37
CA ALA A 45 -2.68 -4.10 -4.66
C ALA A 45 -2.55 -3.11 -5.85
N TRP A 46 -3.08 -1.90 -5.73
CA TRP A 46 -3.16 -0.97 -6.85
C TRP A 46 -1.93 -0.06 -6.97
N LEU A 47 -1.43 0.45 -5.85
CA LEU A 47 -0.31 1.39 -5.80
C LEU A 47 0.97 0.87 -6.48
N PRO A 48 1.45 -0.35 -6.18
CA PRO A 48 2.68 -0.89 -6.79
C PRO A 48 2.52 -1.10 -8.30
N LEU A 49 1.35 -1.56 -8.74
CA LEU A 49 1.05 -1.74 -10.17
C LEU A 49 1.04 -0.41 -10.92
N MET A 50 0.44 0.62 -10.32
CA MET A 50 0.45 1.96 -10.91
C MET A 50 1.84 2.59 -10.91
N GLY A 51 2.62 2.40 -9.84
CA GLY A 51 4.03 2.81 -9.81
C GLY A 51 4.85 2.15 -10.91
N MET A 52 4.64 0.84 -11.12
CA MET A 52 5.30 0.08 -12.18
C MET A 52 4.93 0.61 -13.57
N ARG A 53 3.64 0.82 -13.84
CA ARG A 53 3.17 1.35 -15.13
C ARG A 53 3.62 2.80 -15.37
N ALA A 54 3.65 3.62 -14.33
CA ALA A 54 4.09 5.01 -14.42
C ALA A 54 5.59 5.12 -14.74
N LEU A 55 6.41 4.20 -14.21
CA LEU A 55 7.86 4.24 -14.38
C LEU A 55 8.36 3.49 -15.61
N PHE A 56 7.75 2.36 -15.95
CA PHE A 56 8.22 1.49 -17.04
C PHE A 56 7.30 1.44 -18.26
N GLY A 57 6.18 2.17 -18.23
CA GLY A 57 5.21 2.22 -19.31
C GLY A 57 3.99 1.31 -19.09
N PRO A 58 2.85 1.61 -19.74
CA PRO A 58 1.56 0.95 -19.50
C PRO A 58 1.52 -0.53 -19.89
N GLU A 59 2.44 -0.98 -20.75
CA GLU A 59 2.52 -2.35 -21.28
C GLU A 59 3.22 -3.34 -20.33
N VAL A 60 3.86 -2.83 -19.27
CA VAL A 60 4.62 -3.69 -18.35
C VAL A 60 3.68 -4.53 -17.49
N ARG A 61 3.86 -5.84 -17.60
CA ARG A 61 3.15 -6.86 -16.82
C ARG A 61 4.14 -7.62 -15.94
N LEU A 62 3.70 -7.98 -14.74
CA LEU A 62 4.42 -8.97 -13.95
C LEU A 62 4.37 -10.32 -14.67
N GLY A 63 5.53 -10.94 -14.85
CA GLY A 63 5.62 -12.35 -15.25
C GLY A 63 5.03 -13.26 -14.18
N GLY A 64 4.66 -14.50 -14.55
CA GLY A 64 4.01 -15.46 -13.66
C GLY A 64 4.65 -15.62 -12.27
N PRO A 65 5.99 -15.82 -12.17
CA PRO A 65 6.67 -15.92 -10.87
C PRO A 65 6.59 -14.63 -10.04
N GLY A 66 6.69 -13.46 -10.70
CA GLY A 66 6.56 -12.16 -10.03
C GLY A 66 5.15 -11.91 -9.50
N TRP A 67 4.14 -12.40 -10.20
CA TRP A 67 2.75 -12.36 -9.76
C TRP A 67 2.52 -13.18 -8.48
N ALA A 68 3.13 -14.36 -8.39
CA ALA A 68 3.04 -15.21 -7.21
C ALA A 68 3.69 -14.53 -5.99
N THR A 69 4.91 -14.00 -6.12
CA THR A 69 5.58 -13.26 -5.04
C THR A 69 4.77 -12.03 -4.63
N TYR A 70 4.22 -11.30 -5.62
CA TYR A 70 3.40 -10.14 -5.37
C TYR A 70 2.14 -10.48 -4.57
N LEU A 71 1.40 -11.52 -4.96
CA LEU A 71 0.22 -12.00 -4.23
C LEU A 71 0.54 -12.43 -2.81
N VAL A 72 1.59 -13.23 -2.63
CA VAL A 72 2.02 -13.67 -1.29
C VAL A 72 2.29 -12.46 -0.42
N PHE A 73 3.02 -11.47 -0.94
CA PHE A 73 3.32 -10.26 -0.19
C PHE A 73 2.06 -9.47 0.21
N ILE A 74 1.11 -9.29 -0.72
CA ILE A 74 -0.16 -8.60 -0.44
C ILE A 74 -1.00 -9.38 0.58
N VAL A 75 -1.13 -10.69 0.42
CA VAL A 75 -1.92 -11.55 1.33
C VAL A 75 -1.32 -11.53 2.75
N THR A 76 0.00 -11.63 2.87
CA THR A 76 0.70 -11.58 4.16
C THR A 76 0.42 -10.28 4.91
N LEU A 77 0.26 -9.15 4.22
CA LEU A 77 -0.08 -7.86 4.84
C LEU A 77 -1.58 -7.64 5.00
N ALA A 78 -2.40 -8.22 4.13
CA ALA A 78 -3.86 -8.11 4.19
C ALA A 78 -4.43 -8.88 5.40
N ILE A 79 -3.90 -10.06 5.73
CA ILE A 79 -4.36 -10.86 6.87
C ILE A 79 -4.34 -10.07 8.19
N PRO A 80 -3.21 -9.49 8.64
CA PRO A 80 -3.19 -8.71 9.88
C PRO A 80 -4.06 -7.45 9.78
N LEU A 81 -4.09 -6.78 8.62
CA LEU A 81 -4.96 -5.60 8.42
C LEU A 81 -6.44 -5.96 8.68
N VAL A 82 -6.92 -7.05 8.11
CA VAL A 82 -8.30 -7.51 8.30
C VAL A 82 -8.52 -8.03 9.71
N ALA A 83 -7.60 -8.83 10.25
CA ALA A 83 -7.74 -9.42 11.58
C ALA A 83 -7.82 -8.35 12.68
N PHE A 84 -6.89 -7.39 12.67
CA PHE A 84 -6.87 -6.31 13.66
C PHE A 84 -7.93 -5.24 13.39
N GLY A 85 -8.19 -4.91 12.12
CA GLY A 85 -9.21 -3.94 11.73
C GLY A 85 -10.63 -4.39 12.08
N MET A 86 -10.93 -5.69 11.91
CA MET A 86 -12.23 -6.23 12.30
C MET A 86 -12.43 -6.26 13.82
N GLN A 87 -11.35 -6.45 14.58
CA GLN A 87 -11.37 -6.41 16.05
C GLN A 87 -11.54 -4.99 16.61
N GLY A 88 -11.40 -3.95 15.79
CA GLY A 88 -11.45 -2.56 16.27
C GLY A 88 -10.27 -2.19 17.16
N SER A 89 -9.14 -2.89 17.02
CA SER A 89 -7.93 -2.65 17.80
C SER A 89 -6.85 -1.96 16.97
N MET A 90 -7.23 -1.36 15.85
CA MET A 90 -6.29 -0.94 14.82
C MET A 90 -6.33 0.57 14.65
N ASN A 91 -5.34 1.25 15.25
CA ASN A 91 -5.15 2.67 15.04
C ASN A 91 -4.98 2.98 13.53
N GLY A 92 -5.66 4.04 13.06
CA GLY A 92 -5.61 4.48 11.66
C GLY A 92 -4.18 4.70 11.13
N GLY A 93 -3.24 5.15 11.98
CA GLY A 93 -1.83 5.28 11.59
C GLY A 93 -1.17 3.94 11.26
N THR A 94 -1.46 2.90 12.04
CA THR A 94 -0.97 1.53 11.79
C THR A 94 -1.58 0.96 10.52
N ALA A 95 -2.87 1.22 10.27
CA ALA A 95 -3.55 0.82 9.05
C ALA A 95 -2.95 1.48 7.81
N ALA A 96 -2.74 2.78 7.84
CA ALA A 96 -2.12 3.52 6.75
C ALA A 96 -0.69 3.03 6.49
N ALA A 97 0.09 2.76 7.54
CA ALA A 97 1.43 2.22 7.40
C ALA A 97 1.42 0.86 6.69
N ILE A 98 0.58 -0.08 7.16
CA ILE A 98 0.45 -1.42 6.58
C ILE A 98 0.06 -1.33 5.10
N VAL A 99 -0.92 -0.48 4.75
CA VAL A 99 -1.40 -0.27 3.36
C VAL A 99 -0.32 0.23 2.41
N LEU A 100 0.62 1.03 2.91
CA LEU A 100 1.66 1.65 2.09
C LEU A 100 2.96 0.85 1.98
N VAL A 101 3.16 -0.16 2.84
CA VAL A 101 4.36 -1.02 2.80
C VAL A 101 4.65 -1.56 1.39
N PRO A 102 3.67 -2.10 0.61
CA PRO A 102 3.94 -2.59 -0.73
C PRO A 102 4.44 -1.53 -1.70
N ALA A 103 3.91 -0.31 -1.62
CA ALA A 103 4.33 0.79 -2.48
C ALA A 103 5.76 1.21 -2.15
N VAL A 104 6.10 1.29 -0.86
CA VAL A 104 7.45 1.65 -0.39
C VAL A 104 8.45 0.54 -0.71
N ALA A 105 8.09 -0.73 -0.50
CA ALA A 105 8.94 -1.88 -0.84
C ALA A 105 9.21 -1.94 -2.36
N PHE A 106 8.21 -1.62 -3.17
CA PHE A 106 8.37 -1.49 -4.61
C PHE A 106 9.33 -0.35 -4.98
N LEU A 107 9.16 0.85 -4.44
CA LEU A 107 10.07 1.96 -4.71
C LEU A 107 11.51 1.67 -4.23
N ALA A 108 11.65 0.98 -3.09
CA ALA A 108 12.95 0.59 -2.55
C ALA A 108 13.66 -0.48 -3.41
N SER A 109 12.93 -1.40 -4.03
CA SER A 109 13.52 -2.41 -4.91
C SER A 109 14.09 -1.79 -6.19
N LEU A 110 13.46 -0.73 -6.69
CA LEU A 110 13.97 0.06 -7.82
C LEU A 110 15.27 0.80 -7.49
N GLY A 111 15.38 1.34 -6.27
CA GLY A 111 16.60 1.98 -5.80
C GLY A 111 17.80 1.02 -5.70
N ARG A 112 17.57 -0.26 -5.41
CA ARG A 112 18.65 -1.29 -5.37
C ARG A 112 19.04 -1.81 -6.75
N GLY A 113 18.12 -1.83 -7.72
CA GLY A 113 18.41 -2.28 -9.09
C GLY A 113 19.33 -1.33 -9.87
N ALA A 114 19.38 -0.05 -9.52
CA ALA A 114 20.22 0.96 -10.19
C ALA A 114 21.71 0.93 -9.78
N GLY A 115 22.09 0.11 -8.78
CA GLY A 115 23.44 0.08 -8.21
C GLY A 115 24.30 -1.15 -8.56
N SER A 116 23.77 -2.15 -9.27
CA SER A 116 24.49 -3.41 -9.57
C SER A 116 24.60 -3.66 -11.07
N GLY A 117 25.12 -2.67 -11.80
CA GLY A 117 25.32 -2.75 -13.24
C GLY A 117 26.36 -1.76 -13.73
N ARG A 118 27.53 -1.73 -13.08
CA ARG A 118 28.78 -1.22 -13.64
C ARG A 118 29.92 -2.10 -13.16
#